data_AF-A0A843RSK5-F1
#
_entry.id   AF-A0A843RSK5-F1
#
_cell.length_a   1.000
_cell.length_b   1.000
_cell.length_c   1.000
_cell.angle_alpha   90.00
_cell.angle_beta   90.00
_cell.angle_gamma   90.00
#
_symmetry.space_group_name_H-M   'P 1'
#
loop_
_entity.id
_entity.type
_entity.pdbx_description
1 polymer ?
#
loop_
_entity_poly.entity_id
_entity_poly.type
_entity_poly.pdbx_seq_one_letter_code
_entity_poly.pdbx_strand_id
1 'polypeptide(L)'
;MAVDMSSAGRLRSRALTRAGRLQRVIYELRTEGTSRRRDAVAVGLGLFVGCSPFWGLHLVLCWIAGRLLGLNRLKLYLAANLANPFSAPFLVFGEVQTGAFLRRGAPHELSLEGIKQTSPWVFGGDFVLGSLVVGGVLGLLAAAITYFTMRRASHDPAFSTVVREAADRFLATGITAWEFARGKLRNDPVYREVLCGGWLPSGGTLVDVGCGQGLMLALLADARQEMEEGRWPSTLPPPPRFDGLAGLELRRRVAHIAERALEKDATIVHGDARHTLPRGCRVVLCFDVLHLMSAEDQDQLLASVASALEPGGILVVREADAAGGWRFQMVRAGNWIKAIAIGRWRQRFHFRTTDEWLACLARHGFVADVRPMGHGTPFANVLLRAKRQQELRTDAA
;
A
#
# COMPACT_ATOMS: atom_id res chain seq x y z
N MET A 1 30.13 -20.39 -17.18
CA MET A 1 29.86 -18.97 -17.46
C MET A 1 28.75 -18.51 -16.52
N ALA A 2 29.09 -17.60 -15.62
CA ALA A 2 28.17 -17.06 -14.63
C ALA A 2 27.02 -16.32 -15.33
N VAL A 3 25.78 -16.64 -14.94
CA VAL A 3 24.59 -15.91 -15.38
C VAL A 3 24.68 -14.51 -14.78
N ASP A 4 24.76 -13.52 -15.66
CA ASP A 4 24.79 -12.10 -15.34
C ASP A 4 23.57 -11.72 -14.49
N MET A 5 23.81 -11.46 -13.20
CA MET A 5 22.80 -10.97 -12.30
C MET A 5 22.52 -9.50 -12.62
N SER A 6 21.44 -9.26 -13.40
CA SER A 6 20.88 -7.93 -13.65
C SER A 6 20.74 -7.09 -12.37
N SER A 7 20.96 -5.77 -12.44
CA SER A 7 20.95 -4.87 -11.26
C SER A 7 19.61 -4.72 -10.54
N ALA A 8 18.48 -5.07 -11.16
CA ALA A 8 17.22 -5.24 -10.44
C ALA A 8 17.35 -6.34 -9.35
N GLY A 9 18.22 -7.32 -9.60
CA GLY A 9 18.70 -8.28 -8.61
C GLY A 9 19.63 -7.67 -7.56
N ARG A 10 20.31 -6.54 -7.80
CA ARG A 10 21.28 -5.91 -6.87
C ARG A 10 20.62 -5.04 -5.78
N LEU A 11 19.57 -4.27 -6.07
CA LEU A 11 18.83 -3.54 -5.02
C LEU A 11 17.91 -4.45 -4.21
N ARG A 12 17.18 -5.33 -4.92
CA ARG A 12 16.41 -6.40 -4.28
C ARG A 12 17.32 -7.29 -3.45
N SER A 13 18.53 -7.62 -3.92
CA SER A 13 19.49 -8.34 -3.08
C SER A 13 20.05 -7.50 -1.94
N ARG A 14 20.22 -6.18 -2.06
CA ARG A 14 20.65 -5.33 -0.93
C ARG A 14 19.61 -5.26 0.19
N ALA A 15 18.35 -5.03 -0.14
CA ALA A 15 17.27 -5.03 0.85
C ALA A 15 17.10 -6.42 1.49
N LEU A 16 17.14 -7.49 0.68
CA LEU A 16 17.01 -8.87 1.17
C LEU A 16 18.24 -9.35 1.95
N THR A 17 19.46 -8.92 1.61
CA THR A 17 20.69 -9.33 2.32
C THR A 17 20.74 -8.73 3.72
N ARG A 18 20.23 -7.51 3.89
CA ARG A 18 20.13 -6.84 5.19
C ARG A 18 18.94 -7.29 6.02
N ALA A 19 17.93 -7.86 5.39
CA ALA A 19 16.76 -8.38 6.08
C ALA A 19 17.08 -9.67 6.86
N GLY A 20 16.60 -9.73 8.10
CA GLY A 20 16.66 -10.92 8.94
C GLY A 20 15.97 -12.12 8.28
N ARG A 21 16.32 -13.34 8.72
CA ARG A 21 15.77 -14.58 8.15
C ARG A 21 14.24 -14.61 8.15
N LEU A 22 13.62 -14.21 9.26
CA LEU A 22 12.17 -14.13 9.37
C LEU A 22 11.56 -13.13 8.39
N GLN A 23 12.18 -11.96 8.23
CA GLN A 23 11.71 -10.93 7.31
C GLN A 23 11.71 -11.43 5.86
N ARG A 24 12.77 -12.14 5.44
CA ARG A 24 12.86 -12.77 4.13
C ARG A 24 11.79 -13.83 3.90
N VAL A 25 11.55 -14.69 4.90
CA VAL A 25 10.49 -15.71 4.81
C VAL A 25 9.11 -15.05 4.66
N ILE A 26 8.81 -14.02 5.45
CA ILE A 26 7.55 -13.28 5.33
C ILE A 26 7.45 -12.60 3.96
N TYR A 27 8.53 -11.95 3.51
CA TYR A 27 8.60 -11.33 2.19
C TYR A 27 8.27 -12.33 1.08
N GLU A 28 8.90 -13.50 1.09
CA GLU A 28 8.66 -14.57 0.11
C GLU A 28 7.21 -15.00 0.13
N LEU A 29 6.67 -15.38 1.29
CA LEU A 29 5.26 -15.79 1.44
C LEU A 29 4.27 -14.71 0.99
N ARG A 30 4.60 -13.43 1.17
CA ARG A 30 3.75 -12.30 0.81
C ARG A 30 3.84 -11.88 -0.65
N THR A 31 4.88 -12.29 -1.38
CA THR A 31 5.14 -11.85 -2.77
C THR A 31 5.12 -12.99 -3.79
N GLU A 32 5.28 -14.23 -3.35
CA GLU A 32 5.26 -15.40 -4.22
C GLU A 32 3.92 -15.59 -4.94
N GLY A 33 3.97 -16.13 -6.16
CA GLY A 33 2.77 -16.51 -6.90
C GLY A 33 1.78 -15.38 -7.15
N THR A 34 2.19 -14.11 -7.04
CA THR A 34 1.26 -12.96 -7.08
C THR A 34 0.84 -12.64 -8.51
N SER A 35 -0.40 -12.99 -8.85
CA SER A 35 -1.11 -12.48 -10.03
C SER A 35 -2.60 -12.65 -9.82
N ARG A 36 -3.44 -11.90 -10.52
CA ARG A 36 -4.91 -12.02 -10.38
C ARG A 36 -5.41 -13.46 -10.57
N ARG A 37 -4.86 -14.16 -11.57
CA ARG A 37 -5.22 -15.57 -11.85
C ARG A 37 -4.69 -16.51 -10.77
N ARG A 38 -3.41 -16.39 -10.41
CA ARG A 38 -2.80 -17.27 -9.41
C ARG A 38 -3.37 -17.03 -8.00
N ASP A 39 -3.72 -15.80 -7.66
CA ASP A 39 -4.38 -15.47 -6.41
C ASP A 39 -5.79 -16.06 -6.34
N ALA A 40 -6.57 -15.95 -7.41
CA ALA A 40 -7.89 -16.58 -7.52
C ALA A 40 -7.80 -18.11 -7.38
N VAL A 41 -6.86 -18.74 -8.09
CA VAL A 41 -6.61 -20.19 -8.00
C VAL A 41 -6.13 -20.57 -6.60
N ALA A 42 -5.25 -19.79 -5.97
CA ALA A 42 -4.76 -20.05 -4.62
C ALA A 42 -5.90 -20.02 -3.59
N VAL A 43 -6.80 -19.03 -3.68
CA VAL A 43 -7.96 -18.93 -2.78
C VAL A 43 -8.94 -20.08 -3.02
N GLY A 44 -9.29 -20.35 -4.28
CA GLY A 44 -10.23 -21.43 -4.61
C GLY A 44 -9.72 -22.82 -4.23
N LEU A 45 -8.46 -23.12 -4.56
CA LEU A 45 -7.82 -24.38 -4.18
C LEU A 45 -7.64 -24.49 -2.67
N GLY A 46 -7.32 -23.39 -1.99
CA GLY A 46 -7.26 -23.36 -0.53
C GLY A 46 -8.59 -23.75 0.08
N LEU A 47 -9.70 -23.11 -0.33
CA LEU A 47 -11.03 -23.44 0.17
C LEU A 47 -11.44 -24.89 -0.14
N PHE A 48 -11.12 -25.38 -1.34
CA PHE A 48 -11.30 -26.79 -1.71
C PHE A 48 -10.57 -27.74 -0.75
N VAL A 49 -9.29 -27.45 -0.44
CA VAL A 49 -8.51 -28.21 0.54
C VAL A 49 -9.13 -28.10 1.93
N GLY A 50 -9.65 -26.93 2.32
CA GLY A 50 -10.32 -26.73 3.61
C GLY A 50 -11.59 -27.58 3.80
N CYS A 51 -12.33 -27.84 2.72
CA CYS A 51 -13.48 -28.75 2.71
C CYS A 51 -13.08 -30.24 2.75
N SER A 52 -11.81 -30.57 2.54
CA SER A 52 -11.39 -31.97 2.50
C SER A 52 -11.36 -32.60 3.91
N PRO A 53 -11.60 -33.93 4.01
CA PRO A 53 -11.61 -34.65 5.29
C PRO A 53 -10.20 -34.86 5.88
N PHE A 54 -9.16 -34.24 5.31
CA PHE A 54 -7.76 -34.40 5.69
C PHE A 54 -7.32 -33.43 6.80
N TRP A 55 -8.07 -33.44 7.92
CA TRP A 55 -7.85 -32.52 9.02
C TRP A 55 -6.46 -32.72 9.63
N GLY A 56 -5.76 -31.63 9.92
CA GLY A 56 -4.36 -31.66 10.36
C GLY A 56 -3.33 -31.83 9.23
N LEU A 57 -3.73 -32.27 8.04
CA LEU A 57 -2.84 -32.35 6.86
C LEU A 57 -2.97 -31.14 5.92
N HIS A 58 -3.94 -30.26 6.15
CA HIS A 58 -4.18 -29.09 5.29
C HIS A 58 -2.92 -28.23 5.09
N LEU A 59 -2.11 -28.00 6.12
CA LEU A 59 -0.85 -27.24 5.96
C LEU A 59 0.10 -27.90 4.95
N VAL A 60 0.29 -29.23 5.04
CA VAL A 60 1.18 -30.00 4.16
C VAL A 60 0.62 -30.00 2.73
N LEU A 61 -0.68 -30.25 2.59
CA LEU A 61 -1.37 -30.22 1.29
C LEU A 61 -1.25 -28.84 0.64
N CYS A 62 -1.50 -27.77 1.41
CA CYS A 62 -1.38 -26.40 0.96
C CYS A 62 0.04 -26.06 0.51
N TRP A 63 1.05 -26.51 1.27
CA TRP A 63 2.45 -26.27 0.97
C TRP A 63 2.91 -26.98 -0.31
N ILE A 64 2.58 -28.27 -0.44
CA ILE A 64 2.92 -29.07 -1.63
C ILE A 64 2.20 -28.52 -2.86
N ALA A 65 0.89 -28.34 -2.79
CA ALA A 65 0.11 -27.81 -3.91
C ALA A 65 0.57 -26.41 -4.32
N GLY A 66 0.82 -25.53 -3.34
CA GLY A 66 1.33 -24.19 -3.61
C GLY A 66 2.70 -24.20 -4.29
N ARG A 67 3.60 -25.10 -3.89
CA ARG A 67 4.92 -25.25 -4.52
C ARG A 67 4.83 -25.84 -5.93
N LEU A 68 4.04 -26.89 -6.12
CA LEU A 68 3.89 -27.55 -7.43
C LEU A 68 3.23 -26.65 -8.47
N LEU A 69 2.25 -25.86 -8.05
CA LEU A 69 1.45 -25.01 -8.94
C LEU A 69 1.98 -23.56 -9.01
N GLY A 70 3.04 -23.23 -8.27
CA GLY A 70 3.60 -21.88 -8.21
C GLY A 70 2.61 -20.84 -7.67
N LEU A 71 1.75 -21.24 -6.73
CA LEU A 71 0.71 -20.42 -6.10
C LEU A 71 1.21 -19.79 -4.80
N ASN A 72 0.51 -18.75 -4.34
CA ASN A 72 0.80 -18.15 -3.05
C ASN A 72 0.38 -19.06 -1.90
N ARG A 73 1.35 -19.67 -1.20
CA ARG A 73 1.13 -20.65 -0.13
C ARG A 73 0.41 -20.05 1.06
N LEU A 74 0.69 -18.78 1.38
CA LEU A 74 0.02 -18.08 2.47
C LEU A 74 -1.47 -17.88 2.19
N LYS A 75 -1.84 -17.36 1.02
CA LYS A 75 -3.26 -17.18 0.62
C LYS A 75 -4.00 -18.51 0.56
N LEU A 76 -3.34 -19.53 0.01
CA LEU A 76 -3.89 -20.86 -0.10
C LEU A 76 -4.16 -21.46 1.29
N TYR A 77 -3.19 -21.39 2.22
CA TYR A 77 -3.38 -21.84 3.59
C TYR A 77 -4.45 -21.06 4.35
N LEU A 78 -4.47 -19.73 4.24
CA LEU A 78 -5.50 -18.90 4.89
C LEU A 78 -6.90 -19.25 4.37
N ALA A 79 -7.04 -19.49 3.06
CA ALA A 79 -8.32 -19.91 2.48
C ALA A 79 -8.75 -21.31 2.94
N ALA A 80 -7.81 -22.24 3.12
CA ALA A 80 -8.11 -23.57 3.69
C ALA A 80 -8.65 -23.52 5.13
N ASN A 81 -8.32 -22.47 5.88
CA ASN A 81 -8.79 -22.27 7.25
C ASN A 81 -10.10 -21.46 7.35
N LEU A 82 -10.75 -21.13 6.23
CA LEU A 82 -12.10 -20.56 6.25
C LEU A 82 -13.13 -21.56 6.78
N ALA A 83 -12.88 -22.85 6.55
CA ALA A 83 -13.52 -23.94 7.28
C ALA A 83 -12.96 -23.96 8.70
N ASN A 84 -13.69 -23.34 9.62
CA ASN A 84 -13.31 -23.17 11.03
C ASN A 84 -14.33 -23.90 11.93
N PRO A 85 -14.09 -24.04 13.24
CA PRO A 85 -14.98 -24.80 14.13
C PRO A 85 -16.46 -24.38 14.09
N PHE A 86 -16.76 -23.12 13.72
CA PHE A 86 -18.14 -22.64 13.59
C PHE A 86 -18.78 -23.01 12.26
N SER A 87 -18.02 -23.03 11.15
CA SER A 87 -18.54 -23.42 9.84
C SER A 87 -18.48 -24.93 9.58
N ALA A 88 -17.58 -25.64 10.25
CA ALA A 88 -17.34 -27.07 10.04
C ALA A 88 -18.59 -27.96 10.23
N PRO A 89 -19.45 -27.79 11.25
CA PRO A 89 -20.64 -28.64 11.40
C PRO A 89 -21.60 -28.53 10.20
N PHE A 90 -21.78 -27.33 9.66
CA PHE A 90 -22.63 -27.10 8.50
C PHE A 90 -22.00 -27.64 7.21
N LEU A 91 -20.67 -27.52 7.08
CA LEU A 91 -19.93 -28.08 5.94
C LEU A 91 -19.99 -29.61 5.94
N VAL A 92 -19.63 -30.25 7.04
CA VAL A 92 -19.66 -31.72 7.18
C VAL A 92 -21.07 -32.24 6.93
N PHE A 93 -22.09 -31.57 7.46
CA PHE A 93 -23.48 -31.90 7.18
C PHE A 93 -23.80 -31.83 5.69
N GLY A 94 -23.50 -30.70 5.03
CA GLY A 94 -23.73 -30.52 3.60
C GLY A 94 -22.97 -31.54 2.75
N GLU A 95 -21.73 -31.86 3.13
CA GLU A 95 -20.89 -32.84 2.44
C GLU A 95 -21.48 -34.25 2.57
N VAL A 96 -21.78 -34.70 3.78
CA VAL A 96 -22.38 -36.03 4.00
C VAL A 96 -23.71 -36.18 3.27
N GLN A 97 -24.59 -35.17 3.34
CA GLN A 97 -25.89 -35.22 2.64
C GLN A 97 -25.72 -35.21 1.12
N THR A 98 -24.77 -34.43 0.59
CA THR A 98 -24.46 -34.39 -0.85
C THR A 98 -23.92 -35.75 -1.31
N GLY A 99 -22.97 -36.32 -0.58
CA GLY A 99 -22.41 -37.63 -0.93
C GLY A 99 -23.42 -38.76 -0.83
N ALA A 100 -24.28 -38.73 0.19
CA ALA A 100 -25.41 -39.65 0.34
C ALA A 100 -26.34 -39.62 -0.87
N PHE A 101 -26.76 -38.41 -1.24
CA PHE A 101 -27.61 -38.18 -2.41
C PHE A 101 -26.95 -38.67 -3.70
N LEU A 102 -25.67 -38.39 -3.90
CA LEU A 102 -24.94 -38.82 -5.10
C LEU A 102 -24.71 -40.33 -5.18
N ARG A 103 -24.48 -41.01 -4.06
CA ARG A 103 -24.22 -42.45 -4.03
C ARG A 103 -25.49 -43.30 -4.02
N ARG A 104 -26.57 -42.80 -3.42
CA ARG A 104 -27.80 -43.58 -3.17
C ARG A 104 -29.07 -42.97 -3.76
N GLY A 105 -29.03 -41.75 -4.26
CA GLY A 105 -30.21 -41.03 -4.76
C GLY A 105 -31.07 -40.37 -3.67
N ALA A 106 -30.71 -40.49 -2.40
CA ALA A 106 -31.44 -39.90 -1.27
C ALA A 106 -30.49 -39.40 -0.17
N PRO A 107 -30.82 -38.29 0.51
CA PRO A 107 -30.08 -37.82 1.69
C PRO A 107 -30.23 -38.79 2.88
N HIS A 108 -29.35 -38.70 3.88
CA HIS A 108 -29.59 -39.42 5.14
C HIS A 108 -30.80 -38.85 5.87
N GLU A 109 -31.50 -39.73 6.58
CA GLU A 109 -32.54 -39.34 7.51
C GLU A 109 -31.96 -38.54 8.68
N LEU A 110 -32.62 -37.45 9.04
CA LEU A 110 -32.22 -36.57 10.14
C LEU A 110 -32.77 -37.11 11.48
N SER A 111 -32.42 -38.35 11.82
CA SER A 111 -32.82 -39.01 13.06
C SER A 111 -31.61 -39.57 13.81
N LEU A 112 -31.67 -39.55 15.15
CA LEU A 112 -30.60 -40.11 15.98
C LEU A 112 -30.42 -41.62 15.76
N GLU A 113 -31.51 -42.32 15.44
CA GLU A 113 -31.47 -43.75 15.12
C GLU A 113 -30.83 -44.01 13.76
N GLY A 114 -31.17 -43.23 12.73
CA GLY A 114 -30.57 -43.32 11.40
C GLY A 114 -29.06 -43.06 11.43
N ILE A 115 -28.60 -42.09 12.23
CA ILE A 115 -27.18 -41.82 12.42
C ILE A 115 -26.47 -43.00 13.10
N LYS A 116 -27.06 -43.59 14.15
CA LYS A 116 -26.47 -44.74 14.87
C LYS A 116 -26.42 -46.02 14.05
N GLN A 117 -27.37 -46.22 13.16
CA GLN A 117 -27.46 -47.40 12.29
C GLN A 117 -26.58 -47.28 11.04
N THR A 118 -26.12 -46.07 10.71
CA THR A 118 -25.26 -45.84 9.54
C THR A 118 -23.86 -46.40 9.79
N SER A 119 -23.43 -47.31 8.92
CA SER A 119 -22.06 -47.84 8.96
C SER A 119 -21.01 -46.73 8.79
N PRO A 120 -19.91 -46.73 9.57
CA PRO A 120 -18.83 -45.75 9.41
C PRO A 120 -18.25 -45.69 7.99
N TRP A 121 -18.26 -46.79 7.26
CA TRP A 121 -17.78 -46.85 5.87
C TRP A 121 -18.74 -46.16 4.88
N VAL A 122 -20.05 -46.27 5.14
CA VAL A 122 -21.07 -45.58 4.35
C VAL A 122 -20.94 -44.08 4.58
N PHE A 123 -20.90 -43.68 5.86
CA PHE A 123 -20.70 -42.30 6.26
C PHE A 123 -19.39 -41.73 5.69
N GLY A 124 -18.27 -42.43 5.84
CA GLY A 124 -16.96 -42.00 5.34
C GLY A 124 -16.93 -41.86 3.83
N GLY A 125 -17.51 -42.80 3.07
CA GLY A 125 -17.58 -42.70 1.62
C GLY A 125 -18.47 -41.55 1.14
N ASP A 126 -19.58 -41.27 1.84
CA ASP A 126 -20.45 -40.12 1.54
C ASP A 126 -19.71 -38.82 1.83
N PHE A 127 -19.02 -38.75 2.96
CA PHE A 127 -18.23 -37.60 3.35
C PHE A 127 -17.11 -37.29 2.35
N VAL A 128 -16.39 -38.32 1.87
CA VAL A 128 -15.34 -38.16 0.85
C VAL A 128 -15.92 -37.68 -0.47
N LEU A 129 -16.99 -38.31 -0.99
CA LEU A 129 -17.59 -37.87 -2.26
C LEU A 129 -18.21 -36.47 -2.13
N GLY A 130 -18.88 -36.23 -1.01
CA GLY A 130 -19.50 -34.97 -0.66
C GLY A 130 -18.50 -33.81 -0.60
N SER A 131 -17.39 -33.99 0.12
CA SER A 131 -16.32 -32.98 0.22
C SER A 131 -15.69 -32.65 -1.12
N LEU A 132 -15.54 -33.63 -2.03
CA LEU A 132 -15.06 -33.36 -3.39
C LEU A 132 -16.03 -32.44 -4.16
N VAL A 133 -17.34 -32.67 -4.06
CA VAL A 133 -18.35 -31.90 -4.79
C VAL A 133 -18.59 -30.54 -4.15
N VAL A 134 -18.92 -30.51 -2.85
CA VAL A 134 -19.16 -29.27 -2.10
C VAL A 134 -17.91 -28.39 -2.11
N GLY A 135 -16.75 -28.96 -1.80
CA GLY A 135 -15.47 -28.26 -1.87
C GLY A 135 -15.17 -27.75 -3.27
N GLY A 136 -15.46 -28.55 -4.31
CA GLY A 136 -15.26 -28.15 -5.71
C GLY A 136 -16.09 -26.93 -6.10
N VAL A 137 -17.38 -26.95 -5.75
CA VAL A 137 -18.31 -25.84 -5.99
C VAL A 137 -17.88 -24.60 -5.21
N LEU A 138 -17.63 -24.72 -3.90
CA LEU A 138 -17.21 -23.60 -3.06
C LEU A 138 -15.86 -23.02 -3.52
N GLY A 139 -14.91 -23.88 -3.88
CA GLY A 139 -13.60 -23.48 -4.40
C GLY A 139 -13.71 -22.71 -5.72
N LEU A 140 -14.53 -23.18 -6.67
CA LEU A 140 -14.78 -22.48 -7.94
C LEU A 140 -15.46 -21.12 -7.71
N LEU A 141 -16.47 -21.07 -6.84
CA LEU A 141 -17.14 -19.82 -6.48
C LEU A 141 -16.16 -18.83 -5.84
N ALA A 142 -15.35 -19.27 -4.88
CA ALA A 142 -14.35 -18.43 -4.23
C ALA A 142 -13.26 -17.93 -5.22
N ALA A 143 -12.83 -18.79 -6.15
CA ALA A 143 -11.92 -18.39 -7.22
C ALA A 143 -12.57 -17.34 -8.14
N ALA A 144 -13.81 -17.55 -8.57
CA ALA A 144 -14.54 -16.60 -9.40
C ALA A 144 -14.73 -15.26 -8.70
N ILE A 145 -15.23 -15.26 -7.46
CA ILE A 145 -15.41 -14.06 -6.64
C ILE A 145 -14.07 -13.34 -6.49
N THR A 146 -12.99 -14.04 -6.12
CA THR A 146 -11.65 -13.44 -5.98
C THR A 146 -11.18 -12.83 -7.31
N TYR A 147 -11.36 -13.55 -8.42
CA TYR A 147 -10.98 -13.06 -9.74
C TYR A 147 -11.74 -11.78 -10.09
N PHE A 148 -13.07 -11.73 -9.95
CA PHE A 148 -13.88 -10.58 -10.35
C PHE A 148 -13.80 -9.39 -9.38
N THR A 149 -13.68 -9.64 -8.07
CA THR A 149 -13.59 -8.58 -7.04
C THR A 149 -12.20 -7.95 -6.95
N MET A 150 -11.14 -8.68 -7.27
CA MET A 150 -9.82 -8.09 -7.50
C MET A 150 -9.92 -7.19 -8.73
N ARG A 151 -10.30 -5.93 -8.49
CA ARG A 151 -10.47 -4.88 -9.50
C ARG A 151 -9.26 -4.90 -10.45
N ARG A 152 -9.53 -4.61 -11.73
CA ARG A 152 -8.59 -3.83 -12.57
C ARG A 152 -8.41 -2.47 -11.87
N ALA A 153 -7.81 -2.41 -10.68
CA ALA A 153 -6.97 -1.26 -10.41
C ALA A 153 -6.02 -1.25 -11.59
N SER A 154 -5.95 -0.13 -12.30
CA SER A 154 -5.04 0.09 -13.42
C SER A 154 -3.62 -0.18 -12.92
N HIS A 155 -3.25 -1.46 -12.82
CA HIS A 155 -1.93 -1.96 -12.53
C HIS A 155 -1.21 -1.73 -13.81
N ASP A 156 -0.79 -0.48 -13.98
CA ASP A 156 0.25 -0.13 -14.91
C ASP A 156 1.48 -0.97 -14.48
N PRO A 157 1.79 -2.07 -15.21
CA PRO A 157 2.81 -3.01 -14.76
C PRO A 157 4.16 -2.31 -14.64
N ALA A 158 4.39 -1.30 -15.49
CA ALA A 158 5.54 -0.41 -15.44
C ALA A 158 5.69 0.27 -14.08
N PHE A 159 4.66 0.99 -13.62
CA PHE A 159 4.70 1.68 -12.33
C PHE A 159 4.78 0.70 -11.16
N SER A 160 4.16 -0.48 -11.27
CA SER A 160 4.18 -1.50 -10.20
C SER A 160 5.57 -2.03 -9.89
N THR A 161 6.47 -2.06 -10.88
CA THR A 161 7.87 -2.49 -10.71
C THR A 161 8.63 -1.48 -9.85
N VAL A 162 8.54 -0.18 -10.20
CA VAL A 162 9.18 0.91 -9.45
C VAL A 162 8.65 0.98 -8.02
N VAL A 163 7.33 0.84 -7.84
CA VAL A 163 6.68 0.79 -6.52
C VAL A 163 7.22 -0.36 -5.67
N ARG A 164 7.45 -1.54 -6.26
CA ARG A 164 7.97 -2.70 -5.53
C ARG A 164 9.40 -2.43 -5.05
N GLU A 165 10.25 -1.88 -5.90
CA GLU A 165 11.65 -1.57 -5.54
C GLU A 165 11.72 -0.52 -4.43
N ALA A 166 10.95 0.57 -4.56
CA ALA A 166 10.82 1.59 -3.53
C ALA A 166 10.28 1.06 -2.21
N ALA A 167 9.31 0.15 -2.25
CA ALA A 167 8.80 -0.46 -1.03
C ALA A 167 9.81 -1.40 -0.38
N ASP A 168 10.58 -2.16 -1.17
CA ASP A 168 11.52 -3.17 -0.66
C ASP A 168 12.67 -2.57 0.16
N ARG A 169 13.02 -1.29 -0.05
CA ARG A 169 13.93 -0.51 0.81
C ARG A 169 13.58 -0.59 2.31
N PHE A 170 12.29 -0.71 2.63
CA PHE A 170 11.80 -0.73 4.00
C PHE A 170 11.86 -2.11 4.67
N LEU A 171 12.15 -3.19 3.93
CA LEU A 171 12.10 -4.55 4.46
C LEU A 171 13.01 -4.77 5.67
N ALA A 172 14.25 -4.28 5.60
CA ALA A 172 15.23 -4.40 6.68
C ALA A 172 14.87 -3.53 7.90
N THR A 173 14.02 -2.52 7.75
CA THR A 173 13.56 -1.65 8.85
C THR A 173 12.42 -2.29 9.65
N GLY A 174 11.64 -3.17 9.03
CA GLY A 174 10.54 -3.88 9.66
C GLY A 174 9.44 -4.30 8.67
N ILE A 175 8.75 -5.41 8.97
CA ILE A 175 7.64 -5.91 8.13
C ILE A 175 6.46 -4.94 8.09
N THR A 176 6.18 -4.28 9.20
CA THR A 176 5.13 -3.26 9.28
C THR A 176 5.44 -2.05 8.40
N ALA A 177 6.67 -1.55 8.43
CA ALA A 177 7.12 -0.44 7.58
C ALA A 177 7.09 -0.83 6.09
N TRP A 178 7.50 -2.05 5.77
CA TRP A 178 7.46 -2.61 4.41
C TRP A 178 6.03 -2.80 3.88
N GLU A 179 5.13 -3.42 4.64
CA GLU A 179 3.72 -3.56 4.23
C GLU A 179 3.03 -2.20 4.13
N PHE A 180 3.34 -1.25 5.03
CA PHE A 180 2.85 0.11 4.92
C PHE A 180 3.33 0.80 3.63
N ALA A 181 4.62 0.67 3.28
CA ALA A 181 5.16 1.20 2.03
C ALA A 181 4.46 0.60 0.80
N ARG A 182 4.35 -0.73 0.75
CA ARG A 182 3.66 -1.45 -0.33
C ARG A 182 2.22 -1.02 -0.48
N GLY A 183 1.50 -0.89 0.64
CA GLY A 183 0.11 -0.49 0.66
C GLY A 183 -0.09 0.94 0.17
N LYS A 184 0.72 1.89 0.67
CA LYS A 184 0.62 3.31 0.32
C LYS A 184 1.05 3.58 -1.11
N LEU A 185 2.24 3.16 -1.52
CA LEU A 185 2.76 3.41 -2.87
C LEU A 185 1.88 2.80 -3.97
N ARG A 186 1.23 1.66 -3.69
CA ARG A 186 0.36 0.97 -4.66
C ARG A 186 -1.05 1.58 -4.76
N ASN A 187 -1.63 2.01 -3.65
CA ASN A 187 -3.06 2.33 -3.60
C ASN A 187 -3.36 3.82 -3.42
N ASP A 188 -2.37 4.62 -3.02
CA ASP A 188 -2.53 6.06 -2.86
C ASP A 188 -2.12 6.77 -4.18
N PRO A 189 -3.05 7.40 -4.90
CA PRO A 189 -2.79 7.94 -6.25
C PRO A 189 -1.75 9.07 -6.26
N VAL A 190 -1.53 9.76 -5.12
CA VAL A 190 -0.59 10.88 -5.04
C VAL A 190 0.82 10.51 -5.51
N TYR A 191 1.27 9.29 -5.23
CA TYR A 191 2.64 8.86 -5.57
C TYR A 191 2.84 8.78 -7.07
N ARG A 192 1.90 8.17 -7.80
CA ARG A 192 1.95 8.09 -9.25
C ARG A 192 1.73 9.46 -9.88
N GLU A 193 0.74 10.20 -9.38
CA GLU A 193 0.36 11.49 -9.91
C GLU A 193 1.51 12.50 -9.80
N VAL A 194 2.17 12.59 -8.65
CA VAL A 194 3.29 13.52 -8.47
C VAL A 194 4.53 13.10 -9.27
N LEU A 195 4.84 11.79 -9.31
CA LEU A 195 6.00 11.29 -10.06
C LEU A 195 5.82 11.43 -11.58
N CYS A 196 4.63 11.14 -12.11
CA CYS A 196 4.39 11.01 -13.55
C CYS A 196 3.48 12.10 -14.14
N GLY A 197 2.80 12.91 -13.33
CA GLY A 197 1.78 13.89 -13.77
C GLY A 197 2.33 15.28 -14.09
N GLY A 198 3.66 15.47 -14.09
CA GLY A 198 4.30 16.75 -14.41
C GLY A 198 4.22 17.80 -13.30
N TRP A 199 4.01 17.37 -12.05
CA TRP A 199 3.94 18.28 -10.88
C TRP A 199 5.30 18.86 -10.50
N LEU A 200 6.36 18.07 -10.70
CA LEU A 200 7.71 18.36 -10.23
C LEU A 200 8.61 18.81 -11.38
N PRO A 201 9.34 19.95 -11.24
CA PRO A 201 10.45 20.26 -12.12
C PRO A 201 11.66 19.36 -11.82
N SER A 202 12.65 19.33 -12.72
CA SER A 202 13.98 18.77 -12.45
C SER A 202 14.97 19.85 -12.00
N GLY A 203 16.08 19.42 -11.39
CA GLY A 203 17.20 20.21 -10.88
C GLY A 203 17.08 20.55 -9.39
N GLY A 204 18.17 20.97 -8.76
CA GLY A 204 18.20 21.47 -7.40
C GLY A 204 17.82 20.44 -6.33
N THR A 205 17.43 20.94 -5.15
CA THR A 205 17.07 20.11 -4.00
C THR A 205 15.56 20.03 -3.80
N LEU A 206 15.04 18.82 -3.62
CA LEU A 206 13.66 18.57 -3.18
C LEU A 206 13.64 18.23 -1.68
N VAL A 207 12.72 18.86 -0.95
CA VAL A 207 12.50 18.62 0.48
C VAL A 207 11.09 18.10 0.71
N ASP A 208 10.93 16.96 1.39
CA ASP A 208 9.65 16.40 1.80
C ASP A 208 9.38 16.73 3.29
N VAL A 209 8.45 17.65 3.55
CA VAL A 209 8.05 18.08 4.88
C VAL A 209 7.04 17.10 5.46
N GLY A 210 7.33 16.60 6.67
CA GLY A 210 6.54 15.53 7.27
C GLY A 210 6.66 14.23 6.46
N CYS A 211 7.87 13.90 6.00
CA CYS A 211 8.10 12.82 5.04
C CYS A 211 7.66 11.44 5.54
N GLY A 212 7.38 11.29 6.85
CA GLY A 212 7.10 10.01 7.47
C GLY A 212 8.31 9.10 7.27
N GLN A 213 8.07 7.89 6.75
CA GLN A 213 9.17 6.98 6.41
C GLN A 213 9.86 7.32 5.07
N GLY A 214 9.52 8.43 4.41
CA GLY A 214 10.19 8.89 3.19
C GLY A 214 9.77 8.17 1.92
N LEU A 215 8.47 7.86 1.78
CA LEU A 215 7.94 7.08 0.66
C LEU A 215 8.13 7.76 -0.70
N MET A 216 7.87 9.06 -0.80
CA MET A 216 8.07 9.79 -2.05
C MET A 216 9.56 9.91 -2.39
N LEU A 217 10.40 10.16 -1.39
CA LEU A 217 11.86 10.20 -1.56
C LEU A 217 12.40 8.85 -2.08
N ALA A 218 11.92 7.74 -1.53
CA ALA A 218 12.30 6.39 -1.97
C ALA A 218 11.87 6.14 -3.42
N LEU A 219 10.66 6.56 -3.78
CA LEU A 219 10.13 6.43 -5.14
C LEU A 219 10.93 7.26 -6.15
N LEU A 220 11.30 8.50 -5.80
CA LEU A 220 12.15 9.36 -6.65
C LEU A 220 13.56 8.79 -6.82
N ALA A 221 14.16 8.28 -5.73
CA ALA A 221 15.48 7.66 -5.76
C ALA A 221 15.53 6.44 -6.68
N ASP A 222 14.55 5.53 -6.56
CA ASP A 222 14.48 4.35 -7.41
C ASP A 222 14.07 4.68 -8.85
N ALA A 223 13.17 5.65 -9.07
CA ALA A 223 12.85 6.11 -10.41
C ALA A 223 14.07 6.66 -11.16
N ARG A 224 14.91 7.45 -10.47
CA ARG A 224 16.20 7.92 -11.00
C ARG A 224 17.11 6.76 -11.35
N GLN A 225 17.26 5.79 -10.44
CA GLN A 225 18.14 4.65 -10.66
C GLN A 225 17.68 3.77 -11.83
N GLU A 226 16.38 3.49 -11.93
CA GLU A 226 15.82 2.75 -13.07
C GLU A 226 16.05 3.49 -14.40
N MET A 227 15.98 4.83 -14.41
CA MET A 227 16.31 5.64 -15.59
C MET A 227 17.80 5.58 -15.94
N GLU A 228 18.69 5.75 -14.97
CA GLU A 228 20.16 5.69 -15.16
C GLU A 228 20.61 4.31 -15.68
N GLU A 229 19.90 3.25 -15.28
CA GLU A 229 20.20 1.89 -15.68
C GLU A 229 19.42 1.43 -16.93
N GLY A 230 18.70 2.35 -17.60
CA GLY A 230 17.98 2.08 -18.86
C GLY A 230 16.79 1.13 -18.71
N ARG A 231 16.27 0.95 -17.49
CA ARG A 231 15.11 0.10 -17.18
C ARG A 231 13.83 0.86 -16.95
N TRP A 232 13.90 2.20 -16.87
CA TRP A 232 12.71 3.02 -16.73
C TRP A 232 11.71 2.68 -17.83
N PRO A 233 10.46 2.33 -17.50
CA PRO A 233 9.50 1.91 -18.49
C PRO A 233 9.22 3.02 -19.51
N SER A 234 9.41 2.72 -20.80
CA SER A 234 9.22 3.69 -21.89
C SER A 234 7.78 4.21 -22.03
N THR A 235 6.80 3.51 -21.44
CA THR A 235 5.40 3.94 -21.39
C THR A 235 5.14 5.02 -20.36
N LEU A 236 6.08 5.27 -19.44
CA LEU A 236 5.99 6.32 -18.43
C LEU A 236 6.79 7.54 -18.88
N PRO A 237 6.34 8.77 -18.54
CA PRO A 237 7.14 9.96 -18.76
C PRO A 237 8.47 9.86 -17.98
N PRO A 238 9.54 10.54 -18.44
CA PRO A 238 10.81 10.54 -17.72
C PRO A 238 10.60 11.08 -16.30
N PRO A 239 11.17 10.44 -15.26
CA PRO A 239 10.99 10.89 -13.90
C PRO A 239 11.76 12.18 -13.66
N PRO A 240 11.29 13.07 -12.77
CA PRO A 240 12.03 14.26 -12.39
C PRO A 240 13.35 13.88 -11.72
N ARG A 241 14.40 14.64 -12.01
CA ARG A 241 15.74 14.42 -11.44
C ARG A 241 16.10 15.58 -10.52
N PHE A 242 16.54 15.26 -9.31
CA PHE A 242 17.02 16.23 -8.32
C PHE A 242 18.49 15.97 -7.99
N ASP A 243 19.22 17.03 -7.67
CA ASP A 243 20.62 16.98 -7.24
C ASP A 243 20.71 16.53 -5.76
N GLY A 244 19.69 16.88 -4.97
CA GLY A 244 19.55 16.49 -3.58
C GLY A 244 18.12 16.14 -3.21
N LEU A 245 17.97 15.14 -2.35
CA LEU A 245 16.71 14.77 -1.72
C LEU A 245 16.86 14.92 -0.20
N ALA A 246 15.89 15.59 0.44
CA ALA A 246 15.85 15.71 1.88
C ALA A 246 14.44 15.44 2.43
N GLY A 247 14.36 14.90 3.65
CA GLY A 247 13.11 14.67 4.37
C GLY A 247 13.16 15.24 5.77
N LEU A 248 12.09 15.92 6.20
CA LEU A 248 11.93 16.45 7.54
C LEU A 248 10.83 15.67 8.25
N GLU A 249 11.12 15.04 9.38
CA GLU A 249 10.12 14.29 10.15
C GLU A 249 10.22 14.60 11.65
N LEU A 250 9.09 14.96 12.24
CA LEU A 250 9.01 15.34 13.65
C LEU A 250 9.20 14.15 14.61
N ARG A 251 8.79 12.94 14.21
CA ARG A 251 8.88 11.77 15.08
C ARG A 251 10.18 11.02 14.87
N ARG A 252 11.10 11.12 15.83
CA ARG A 252 12.40 10.43 15.83
C ARG A 252 12.36 8.97 15.38
N ARG A 253 11.41 8.17 15.89
CA ARG A 253 11.29 6.76 15.52
C ARG A 253 11.01 6.54 14.04
N VAL A 254 10.24 7.43 13.41
CA VAL A 254 9.86 7.33 12.00
C VAL A 254 10.92 7.94 11.10
N ALA A 255 11.54 9.05 11.53
CA ALA A 255 12.73 9.60 10.88
C ALA A 255 13.83 8.53 10.77
N HIS A 256 14.05 7.75 11.84
CA HIS A 256 15.02 6.65 11.82
C HIS A 256 14.69 5.53 10.81
N ILE A 257 13.40 5.24 10.58
CA ILE A 257 12.99 4.29 9.54
C ILE A 257 13.36 4.85 8.16
N ALA A 258 13.06 6.13 7.91
CA ALA A 258 13.39 6.82 6.66
C ALA A 258 14.91 6.83 6.43
N GLU A 259 15.70 7.24 7.44
CA GLU A 259 17.17 7.25 7.41
C GLU A 259 17.72 5.89 6.99
N ARG A 260 17.23 4.82 7.62
CA ARG A 260 17.72 3.46 7.33
C ARG A 260 17.30 2.93 5.97
N ALA A 261 16.14 3.36 5.44
CA ALA A 261 15.65 2.92 4.14
C ALA A 261 16.26 3.72 2.96
N LEU A 262 16.59 4.99 3.19
CA LEU A 262 17.10 5.91 2.15
C LEU A 262 18.62 6.00 2.15
N GLU A 263 19.28 5.76 3.29
CA GLU A 263 20.73 5.76 3.43
C GLU A 263 21.39 7.02 2.84
N LYS A 264 22.05 6.88 1.68
CA LYS A 264 22.77 7.95 1.00
C LYS A 264 21.94 8.63 -0.10
N ASP A 265 20.76 8.10 -0.42
CA ASP A 265 19.92 8.61 -1.49
C ASP A 265 19.11 9.83 -1.06
N ALA A 266 18.93 10.05 0.25
CA ALA A 266 18.31 11.25 0.80
C ALA A 266 18.84 11.57 2.20
N THR A 267 18.93 12.86 2.53
CA THR A 267 19.24 13.33 3.88
C THR A 267 17.97 13.45 4.70
N ILE A 268 17.89 12.73 5.81
CA ILE A 268 16.75 12.83 6.72
C ILE A 268 17.13 13.65 7.95
N VAL A 269 16.27 14.60 8.28
CA VAL A 269 16.44 15.53 9.40
C VAL A 269 15.28 15.33 10.37
N HIS A 270 15.60 14.88 11.57
CA HIS A 270 14.66 14.86 12.67
C HIS A 270 14.50 16.28 13.25
N GLY A 271 13.35 16.90 13.03
CA GLY A 271 13.11 18.26 13.49
C GLY A 271 11.75 18.81 13.07
N ASP A 272 11.42 19.97 13.62
CA ASP A 272 10.23 20.73 13.25
C ASP A 272 10.52 21.58 12.01
N ALA A 273 9.85 21.26 10.90
CA ALA A 273 10.06 21.91 9.60
C ALA A 273 9.85 23.43 9.64
N ARG A 274 9.09 23.96 10.62
CA ARG A 274 8.94 25.41 10.82
C ARG A 274 10.27 26.11 11.10
N HIS A 275 11.26 25.38 11.61
CA HIS A 275 12.56 25.94 12.00
C HIS A 275 13.75 25.25 11.32
N THR A 276 13.56 24.08 10.71
CA THR A 276 14.66 23.24 10.19
C THR A 276 14.68 23.10 8.66
N LEU A 277 13.86 23.86 7.93
CA LEU A 277 13.83 23.84 6.47
C LEU A 277 15.16 24.35 5.87
N PRO A 278 15.83 23.59 4.99
CA PRO A 278 17.05 24.05 4.33
C PRO A 278 16.72 25.12 3.28
N ARG A 279 17.53 26.18 3.24
CA ARG A 279 17.39 27.29 2.28
C ARG A 279 17.86 26.90 0.88
N GLY A 280 17.31 27.56 -0.13
CA GLY A 280 17.66 27.36 -1.53
C GLY A 280 17.12 26.06 -2.10
N CYS A 281 16.02 25.51 -1.55
CA CYS A 281 15.38 24.34 -2.13
C CYS A 281 14.55 24.74 -3.36
N ARG A 282 14.52 23.87 -4.38
CA ARG A 282 13.72 24.08 -5.59
C ARG A 282 12.29 23.64 -5.39
N VAL A 283 12.11 22.54 -4.67
CA VAL A 283 10.80 21.94 -4.41
C VAL A 283 10.63 21.64 -2.94
N VAL A 284 9.45 21.95 -2.41
CA VAL A 284 8.98 21.45 -1.12
C VAL A 284 7.70 20.64 -1.34
N LEU A 285 7.66 19.41 -0.82
CA LEU A 285 6.46 18.59 -0.73
C LEU A 285 5.89 18.69 0.69
N CYS A 286 4.57 18.73 0.80
CA CYS A 286 3.87 18.76 2.07
C CYS A 286 2.60 17.92 1.95
N PHE A 287 2.68 16.63 2.29
CA PHE A 287 1.58 15.69 2.11
C PHE A 287 0.97 15.25 3.43
N ASP A 288 -0.31 15.55 3.63
CA ASP A 288 -1.07 15.13 4.81
C ASP A 288 -0.45 15.64 6.13
N VAL A 289 0.09 16.88 6.13
CA VAL A 289 0.79 17.50 7.28
C VAL A 289 0.01 18.67 7.87
N LEU A 290 -0.43 19.62 7.03
CA LEU A 290 -0.94 20.91 7.51
C LEU A 290 -2.22 20.75 8.32
N HIS A 291 -3.11 19.82 7.94
CA HIS A 291 -4.33 19.57 8.73
C HIS A 291 -4.07 19.03 10.15
N LEU A 292 -2.86 18.59 10.47
CA LEU A 292 -2.44 18.16 11.81
C LEU A 292 -2.02 19.33 12.71
N MET A 293 -2.00 20.55 12.17
CA MET A 293 -1.45 21.75 12.80
C MET A 293 -2.57 22.75 13.13
N SER A 294 -2.31 23.69 14.04
CA SER A 294 -3.21 24.83 14.25
C SER A 294 -3.15 25.79 13.05
N ALA A 295 -4.14 26.68 12.92
CA ALA A 295 -4.11 27.69 11.85
C ALA A 295 -2.83 28.56 11.90
N GLU A 296 -2.40 28.96 13.10
CA GLU A 296 -1.17 29.74 13.31
C GLU A 296 0.09 28.95 12.90
N ASP A 297 0.17 27.68 13.32
CA ASP A 297 1.30 26.82 12.96
C ASP A 297 1.36 26.55 11.45
N GLN A 298 0.21 26.46 10.77
CA GLN A 298 0.14 26.35 9.31
C GLN A 298 0.72 27.59 8.63
N ASP A 299 0.29 28.78 9.05
CA ASP A 299 0.80 30.04 8.51
C ASP A 299 2.31 30.18 8.80
N GLN A 300 2.78 29.78 9.98
CA GLN A 300 4.22 29.76 10.32
C GLN A 300 5.01 28.80 9.41
N LEU A 301 4.50 27.59 9.18
CA LEU A 301 5.17 26.63 8.29
C LEU A 301 5.22 27.14 6.85
N LEU A 302 4.13 27.71 6.33
CA LEU A 302 4.09 28.26 4.97
C LEU A 302 5.04 29.45 4.81
N ALA A 303 5.17 30.31 5.81
CA ALA A 303 6.17 31.37 5.82
C ALA A 303 7.59 30.82 5.76
N SER A 304 7.90 29.79 6.57
CA SER A 304 9.21 29.13 6.52
C SER A 304 9.48 28.49 5.16
N VAL A 305 8.49 27.83 4.55
CA VAL A 305 8.59 27.25 3.21
C VAL A 305 8.84 28.34 2.15
N ALA A 306 8.10 29.44 2.19
CA ALA A 306 8.31 30.58 1.29
C ALA A 306 9.75 31.12 1.42
N SER A 307 10.26 31.25 2.64
CA SER A 307 11.62 31.74 2.88
C SER A 307 12.72 30.77 2.41
N ALA A 308 12.43 29.46 2.43
CA ALA A 308 13.38 28.40 2.12
C ALA A 308 13.47 28.10 0.61
N LEU A 309 12.37 28.27 -0.12
CA LEU A 309 12.31 28.03 -1.57
C LEU A 309 13.16 29.04 -2.34
N GLU A 310 13.80 28.63 -3.43
CA GLU A 310 14.41 29.57 -4.38
C GLU A 310 13.33 30.40 -5.12
N PRO A 311 13.69 31.53 -5.74
CA PRO A 311 12.75 32.30 -6.55
C PRO A 311 12.16 31.45 -7.68
N GLY A 312 10.83 31.39 -7.77
CA GLY A 312 10.13 30.51 -8.72
C GLY A 312 10.06 29.04 -8.33
N GLY A 313 10.56 28.67 -7.13
CA GLY A 313 10.45 27.33 -6.56
C GLY A 313 9.00 26.90 -6.34
N ILE A 314 8.80 25.59 -6.22
CA ILE A 314 7.47 24.95 -6.20
C ILE A 314 7.20 24.32 -4.84
N LEU A 315 6.05 24.64 -4.26
CA LEU A 315 5.44 23.92 -3.15
C LEU A 315 4.33 23.03 -3.70
N VAL A 316 4.35 21.73 -3.39
CA VAL A 316 3.25 20.81 -3.69
C VAL A 316 2.59 20.37 -2.39
N VAL A 317 1.31 20.69 -2.23
CA VAL A 317 0.53 20.39 -1.03
C VAL A 317 -0.55 19.39 -1.35
N ARG A 318 -0.63 18.32 -0.56
CA ARG A 318 -1.80 17.44 -0.52
C ARG A 318 -2.57 17.72 0.75
N GLU A 319 -3.84 18.09 0.60
CA GLU A 319 -4.74 18.28 1.73
C GLU A 319 -6.16 17.79 1.46
N ALA A 320 -6.92 17.61 2.54
CA ALA A 320 -8.34 17.33 2.47
C ALA A 320 -9.14 18.62 2.29
N ASP A 321 -10.10 18.62 1.36
CA ASP A 321 -11.00 19.75 1.16
C ASP A 321 -12.17 19.67 2.15
N ALA A 322 -12.26 20.63 3.08
CA ALA A 322 -13.34 20.73 4.05
C ALA A 322 -14.73 20.90 3.41
N ALA A 323 -14.80 21.41 2.17
CA ALA A 323 -16.04 21.52 1.41
C ALA A 323 -16.47 20.19 0.76
N GLY A 324 -15.69 19.11 0.90
CA GLY A 324 -15.90 17.81 0.26
C GLY A 324 -17.07 16.95 0.78
N GLY A 325 -17.97 17.52 1.60
CA GLY A 325 -19.18 16.85 2.10
C GLY A 325 -18.90 15.56 2.87
N TRP A 326 -19.64 14.49 2.56
CA TRP A 326 -19.49 13.19 3.24
C TRP A 326 -18.11 12.53 3.02
N ARG A 327 -17.45 12.80 1.89
CA ARG A 327 -16.10 12.29 1.61
C ARG A 327 -15.07 12.92 2.54
N PHE A 328 -15.24 14.21 2.86
CA PHE A 328 -14.44 14.87 3.89
C PHE A 328 -14.69 14.27 5.29
N GLN A 329 -15.93 13.93 5.62
CA GLN A 329 -16.24 13.26 6.90
C GLN A 329 -15.51 11.93 7.07
N MET A 330 -15.37 11.14 5.99
CA MET A 330 -14.55 9.92 6.01
C MET A 330 -13.07 10.20 6.28
N VAL A 331 -12.50 11.23 5.66
CA VAL A 331 -11.11 11.64 5.92
C VAL A 331 -10.93 12.06 7.38
N ARG A 332 -11.86 12.85 7.90
CA ARG A 332 -11.85 13.31 9.30
C ARG A 332 -11.92 12.15 10.29
N ALA A 333 -12.86 11.21 10.08
CA ALA A 333 -12.98 10.02 10.91
C ALA A 333 -11.73 9.13 10.83
N GLY A 334 -11.18 8.92 9.63
CA GLY A 334 -9.96 8.14 9.43
C GLY A 334 -8.75 8.73 10.15
N ASN A 335 -8.57 10.05 10.09
CA ASN A 335 -7.50 10.75 10.81
C ASN A 335 -7.67 10.65 12.33
N TRP A 336 -8.90 10.73 12.84
CA TRP A 336 -9.18 10.58 14.27
C TRP A 336 -8.91 9.15 14.78
N ILE A 337 -9.38 8.13 14.05
CA ILE A 337 -9.10 6.72 14.36
C ILE A 337 -7.59 6.47 14.37
N LYS A 338 -6.86 6.99 13.37
CA LYS A 338 -5.40 6.90 13.29
C LYS A 338 -4.74 7.56 14.50
N ALA A 339 -5.19 8.75 14.91
CA ALA A 339 -4.65 9.46 16.06
C ALA A 339 -4.82 8.64 17.36
N ILE A 340 -5.99 8.01 17.56
CA ILE A 340 -6.23 7.11 18.70
C ILE A 340 -5.30 5.90 18.65
N ALA A 341 -5.20 5.22 17.50
CA ALA A 341 -4.38 4.02 17.34
C ALA A 341 -2.89 4.26 17.63
N ILE A 342 -2.40 5.49 17.44
CA ILE A 342 -1.02 5.89 17.75
C ILE A 342 -0.87 6.61 19.10
N GLY A 343 -1.90 6.60 19.95
CA GLY A 343 -1.86 7.18 21.30
C GLY A 343 -1.98 8.71 21.36
N ARG A 344 -2.33 9.38 20.27
CA ARG A 344 -2.50 10.85 20.17
C ARG A 344 -3.97 11.28 20.24
N TRP A 345 -4.70 10.80 21.23
CA TRP A 345 -6.14 11.07 21.41
C TRP A 345 -6.50 12.56 21.57
N ARG A 346 -5.55 13.43 21.96
CA ARG A 346 -5.73 14.90 22.04
C ARG A 346 -5.33 15.66 20.76
N GLN A 347 -5.04 14.95 19.67
CA GLN A 347 -4.67 15.57 18.39
C GLN A 347 -5.78 16.52 17.93
N ARG A 348 -5.44 17.80 17.76
CA ARG A 348 -6.31 18.78 17.13
C ARG A 348 -6.03 18.78 15.63
N PHE A 349 -7.08 19.00 14.85
CA PHE A 349 -7.01 19.10 13.41
C PHE A 349 -7.61 20.43 12.98
N HIS A 350 -6.97 21.10 12.02
CA HIS A 350 -7.52 22.30 11.40
C HIS A 350 -7.55 22.09 9.88
N PHE A 351 -8.75 21.85 9.36
CA PHE A 351 -8.98 21.69 7.93
C PHE A 351 -9.43 23.01 7.33
N ARG A 352 -8.96 23.30 6.12
CA ARG A 352 -9.39 24.43 5.31
C ARG A 352 -10.09 23.93 4.05
N THR A 353 -11.01 24.72 3.53
CA THR A 353 -11.53 24.57 2.18
C THR A 353 -10.47 24.88 1.14
N THR A 354 -10.69 24.47 -0.11
CA THR A 354 -9.79 24.81 -1.22
C THR A 354 -9.57 26.33 -1.35
N ASP A 355 -10.63 27.14 -1.22
CA ASP A 355 -10.54 28.60 -1.34
C ASP A 355 -9.74 29.22 -0.19
N GLU A 356 -9.91 28.74 1.04
CA GLU A 356 -9.12 29.16 2.19
C GLU A 356 -7.65 28.77 2.06
N TRP A 357 -7.34 27.62 1.44
CA TRP A 357 -5.97 27.23 1.13
C TRP A 357 -5.34 28.17 0.09
N LEU A 358 -6.06 28.47 -0.99
CA LEU A 358 -5.61 29.41 -2.02
C LEU A 358 -5.35 30.80 -1.44
N ALA A 359 -6.27 31.32 -0.63
CA ALA A 359 -6.11 32.60 0.04
C ALA A 359 -4.93 32.61 1.01
N CYS A 360 -4.70 31.52 1.74
CA CYS A 360 -3.56 31.39 2.64
C CYS A 360 -2.23 31.37 1.89
N LEU A 361 -2.12 30.56 0.84
CA LEU A 361 -0.93 30.48 -0.01
C LEU A 361 -0.62 31.84 -0.65
N ALA A 362 -1.64 32.56 -1.12
CA ALA A 362 -1.48 33.89 -1.69
C ALA A 362 -0.88 34.90 -0.68
N ARG A 363 -1.32 34.88 0.59
CA ARG A 363 -0.75 35.73 1.65
C ARG A 363 0.74 35.48 1.90
N HIS A 364 1.21 34.25 1.65
CA HIS A 364 2.61 33.85 1.79
C HIS A 364 3.41 33.97 0.48
N GLY A 365 2.89 34.69 -0.52
CA GLY A 365 3.60 35.00 -1.76
C GLY A 365 3.62 33.86 -2.79
N PHE A 366 2.63 32.97 -2.74
CA PHE A 366 2.47 31.90 -3.73
C PHE A 366 1.34 32.18 -4.72
N VAL A 367 1.54 31.77 -5.98
CA VAL A 367 0.45 31.58 -6.94
C VAL A 367 0.21 30.09 -7.06
N ALA A 368 -1.02 29.65 -6.75
CA ALA A 368 -1.33 28.23 -6.69
C ALA A 368 -2.42 27.81 -7.67
N ASP A 369 -2.22 26.65 -8.28
CA ASP A 369 -3.23 25.90 -9.03
C ASP A 369 -3.65 24.65 -8.26
N VAL A 370 -4.92 24.25 -8.38
CA VAL A 370 -5.49 23.10 -7.65
C VAL A 370 -6.03 22.08 -8.63
N ARG A 371 -5.76 20.80 -8.36
CA ARG A 371 -6.40 19.69 -9.05
C ARG A 371 -7.06 18.73 -8.05
N PRO A 372 -8.28 18.25 -8.35
CA PRO A 372 -8.91 17.20 -7.54
C PRO A 372 -8.07 15.92 -7.52
N MET A 373 -7.93 15.30 -6.35
CA MET A 373 -7.20 14.05 -6.15
C MET A 373 -8.10 12.95 -5.55
N GLY A 374 -9.34 12.87 -6.06
CA GLY A 374 -10.34 11.89 -5.64
C GLY A 374 -10.52 10.70 -6.59
N HIS A 375 -9.90 10.69 -7.78
CA HIS A 375 -10.15 9.66 -8.77
C HIS A 375 -9.68 8.28 -8.27
N GLY A 376 -10.63 7.35 -8.04
CA GLY A 376 -10.35 6.00 -7.56
C GLY A 376 -10.26 5.82 -6.04
N THR A 377 -10.39 6.88 -5.23
CA THR A 377 -10.46 6.79 -3.75
C THR A 377 -11.73 7.47 -3.22
N PRO A 378 -12.27 7.06 -2.06
CA PRO A 378 -13.49 7.67 -1.51
C PRO A 378 -13.25 9.05 -0.88
N PHE A 379 -12.04 9.62 -0.96
CA PHE A 379 -11.63 10.79 -0.19
C PHE A 379 -11.68 12.09 -1.01
N ALA A 380 -12.11 13.18 -0.37
CA ALA A 380 -12.07 14.52 -0.94
C ALA A 380 -10.69 15.16 -0.73
N ASN A 381 -9.67 14.57 -1.36
CA ASN A 381 -8.33 15.14 -1.34
C ASN A 381 -8.13 16.04 -2.56
N VAL A 382 -7.37 17.11 -2.37
CA VAL A 382 -6.89 18.01 -3.43
C VAL A 382 -5.37 18.01 -3.44
N LEU A 383 -4.79 18.27 -4.60
CA LEU A 383 -3.37 18.51 -4.77
C LEU A 383 -3.20 19.94 -5.29
N LEU A 384 -2.47 20.77 -4.55
CA LEU A 384 -2.17 22.15 -4.88
C LEU A 384 -0.72 22.25 -5.33
N ARG A 385 -0.47 22.95 -6.43
CA ARG A 385 0.86 23.33 -6.90
C ARG A 385 1.01 24.83 -6.78
N ALA A 386 1.87 25.26 -5.88
CA ALA A 386 2.09 26.65 -5.52
C ALA A 386 3.48 27.09 -5.98
N LYS A 387 3.55 28.08 -6.87
CA LYS A 387 4.82 28.67 -7.33
C LYS A 387 5.13 29.92 -6.50
N ARG A 388 6.33 29.98 -5.93
CA ARG A 388 6.81 31.17 -5.21
C ARG A 388 6.95 32.34 -6.17
N GLN A 389 6.29 33.46 -5.89
CA GLN A 389 6.47 34.68 -6.67
C GLN A 389 7.89 35.22 -6.47
N GLN A 390 8.48 35.75 -7.55
CA GLN A 390 9.68 36.57 -7.41
C GLN A 390 9.24 37.86 -6.72
N GLU A 391 9.92 38.25 -5.64
CA GLU A 391 9.83 39.63 -5.17
C GLU A 391 10.24 40.51 -6.35
N LEU A 392 9.30 41.28 -6.88
CA LEU A 392 9.63 42.40 -7.75
C LEU A 392 10.53 43.29 -6.92
N ARG A 393 11.84 43.29 -7.22
CA ARG A 393 12.70 44.39 -6.82
C ARG A 393 12.11 45.62 -7.47
N THR A 394 11.35 46.38 -6.70
CA THR A 394 11.09 47.78 -7.02
C THR A 394 12.45 48.45 -6.84
N ASP A 395 13.26 48.45 -7.88
CA ASP A 395 14.41 49.34 -7.99
C ASP A 395 13.81 50.76 -8.06
N ALA A 396 13.55 51.33 -6.89
CA ALA A 396 13.24 52.73 -6.74
C ALA A 396 14.56 53.48 -7.02
N ALA A 397 14.64 54.03 -8.23
CA ALA A 397 15.66 54.97 -8.67
C ALA A 397 15.63 56.27 -7.86
#